data_AF-A0A1D8T5J6-F1
#
_entry.id   AF-A0A1D8T5J6-F1
#
_cell.length_a   1.000
_cell.length_b   1.000
_cell.length_c   1.000
_cell.angle_alpha   90.00
_cell.angle_beta   90.00
_cell.angle_gamma   90.00
#
_symmetry.space_group_name_H-M   'P 1'
#
loop_
_entity.id
_entity.type
_entity.pdbx_description
1 polymer ?
#
loop_
_entity_poly.entity_id
_entity_poly.type
_entity_poly.pdbx_seq_one_letter_code
_entity_poly.pdbx_strand_id
1 'polypeptide(L)'
;MGENDFDEKPTQQFKLGVMTVTKTRTLASRLLPARPLMALGAVGLSALVATTSGTAAAFTDTASAASSFGAISNFYPTPVVKDTSCKTVGGWLADDAKVSWDSLGKTPMGDDYTYEVVVRRDSNGNVKTRKNVGTKTSYTADINDTGRDYTVEIHTVNGPNKSTGWRGQRVQAKTVTITKCDGGERYVANPPGENVQTVTQDFSSKSMSMASAGLAADEPVDEQIDEPTTEAPDTTEATDDSVDTGSGGGSSSAGGGSAIVNMSASGNFVAAVTSSQLVITGESGSVVADFAVGEDAAVQWAADSDELWVVDSGELFLVGASSGWDKSAVDPESVELPVFIADLVQK
;
A
#
# COMPACT_ATOMS: atom_id res chain seq x y z
N MET A 1 16.90 -13.85 72.10
CA MET A 1 16.17 -12.57 72.17
C MET A 1 17.22 -11.48 72.03
N GLY A 2 17.41 -10.99 70.81
CA GLY A 2 18.38 -9.94 70.49
C GLY A 2 17.66 -8.90 69.65
N GLU A 3 17.46 -7.74 70.25
CA GLU A 3 16.96 -6.52 69.60
C GLU A 3 18.00 -6.06 68.57
N ASN A 4 17.56 -5.92 67.32
CA ASN A 4 18.32 -5.22 66.29
C ASN A 4 17.60 -3.88 66.07
N ASP A 5 18.20 -2.82 66.60
CA ASP A 5 17.86 -1.44 66.30
C ASP A 5 18.10 -1.15 64.81
N PHE A 6 17.03 -0.82 64.09
CA PHE A 6 17.10 -0.26 62.74
C PHE A 6 17.27 1.26 62.85
N ASP A 7 18.49 1.73 62.57
CA ASP A 7 18.84 3.15 62.45
C ASP A 7 18.19 3.74 61.17
N GLU A 8 17.07 4.42 61.37
CA GLU A 8 16.24 5.06 60.36
C GLU A 8 16.85 6.43 59.98
N LYS A 9 17.69 6.47 58.94
CA LYS A 9 18.21 7.74 58.41
C LYS A 9 17.18 8.43 57.50
N PRO A 10 16.93 9.75 57.67
CA PRO A 10 15.94 10.46 56.87
C PRO A 10 16.40 10.65 55.42
N THR A 11 15.51 10.29 54.50
CA THR A 11 15.59 10.54 53.06
C THR A 11 15.72 12.03 52.76
N GLN A 12 16.77 12.41 52.03
CA GLN A 12 16.90 13.75 51.47
C GLN A 12 15.83 13.97 50.38
N GLN A 13 14.90 14.88 50.65
CA GLN A 13 13.92 15.35 49.68
C GLN A 13 14.59 16.21 48.60
N PHE A 14 14.28 15.87 47.34
CA PHE A 14 14.66 16.56 46.12
C PHE A 14 14.14 18.02 46.07
N LYS A 15 14.96 18.93 45.54
CA LYS A 15 14.53 20.22 44.98
C LYS A 15 15.00 20.30 43.52
N LEU A 16 14.16 19.85 42.59
CA LEU A 16 14.35 20.10 41.15
C LEU A 16 13.68 21.43 40.80
N GLY A 17 14.47 22.35 40.24
CA GLY A 17 14.00 23.65 39.77
C GLY A 17 13.03 23.51 38.60
N VAL A 18 11.82 24.01 38.77
CA VAL A 18 10.85 24.19 37.68
C VAL A 18 11.32 25.37 36.84
N MET A 19 11.88 25.10 35.65
CA MET A 19 12.08 26.14 34.64
C MET A 19 10.80 26.26 33.79
N THR A 20 10.12 27.39 33.92
CA THR A 20 8.99 27.79 33.10
C THR A 20 9.48 28.13 31.68
N VAL A 21 9.08 27.34 30.68
CA VAL A 21 9.33 27.63 29.26
C VAL A 21 8.24 28.55 28.73
N THR A 22 8.58 29.83 28.55
CA THR A 22 7.71 30.82 27.88
C THR A 22 7.68 30.56 26.38
N LYS A 23 6.54 30.13 25.84
CA LYS A 23 6.34 29.89 24.41
C LYS A 23 5.83 31.16 23.73
N THR A 24 6.73 31.91 23.09
CA THR A 24 6.37 33.09 22.27
C THR A 24 5.72 32.63 20.96
N ARG A 25 4.42 32.90 20.80
CA ARG A 25 3.71 32.77 19.52
C ARG A 25 3.95 34.05 18.71
N THR A 26 4.65 33.94 17.58
CA THR A 26 4.74 35.02 16.59
C THR A 26 3.88 34.62 15.39
N LEU A 27 2.70 35.25 15.28
CA LEU A 27 1.86 35.23 14.08
C LEU A 27 2.52 36.12 13.02
N ALA A 28 2.88 35.55 11.87
CA ALA A 28 3.27 36.30 10.68
C ALA A 28 2.30 35.99 9.56
N SER A 29 1.21 36.76 9.51
CA SER A 29 0.34 36.91 8.35
C SER A 29 1.06 37.73 7.29
N ARG A 30 1.34 37.14 6.13
CA ARG A 30 1.71 37.90 4.92
C ARG A 30 0.76 37.55 3.78
N LEU A 31 -0.10 38.52 3.52
CA LEU A 31 -0.87 38.73 2.30
C LEU A 31 0.04 38.64 1.06
N LEU A 32 -0.41 37.91 0.04
CA LEU A 32 0.11 38.04 -1.32
C LEU A 32 -0.97 38.63 -2.25
N PRO A 33 -0.56 39.44 -3.25
CA PRO A 33 -1.45 40.32 -4.00
C PRO A 33 -2.14 39.62 -5.18
N ALA A 34 -3.43 39.95 -5.35
CA ALA A 34 -4.20 39.68 -6.56
C ALA A 34 -3.66 40.48 -7.76
N ARG A 35 -3.53 39.83 -8.92
CA ARG A 35 -3.40 40.46 -10.25
C ARG A 35 -4.06 39.60 -11.34
N PRO A 36 -4.46 40.21 -12.49
CA PRO A 36 -5.70 39.89 -13.20
C PRO A 36 -5.54 39.20 -14.58
N LEU A 37 -6.66 38.64 -15.08
CA LEU A 37 -7.19 38.56 -16.46
C LEU A 37 -6.24 38.41 -17.68
N MET A 38 -6.44 37.33 -18.46
CA MET A 38 -6.67 37.28 -19.93
C MET A 38 -7.38 35.92 -20.22
N ALA A 39 -8.56 35.75 -20.84
CA ALA A 39 -9.21 36.25 -22.06
C ALA A 39 -8.64 35.69 -23.39
N LEU A 40 -9.54 35.08 -24.19
CA LEU A 40 -9.42 34.54 -25.57
C LEU A 40 -8.76 33.15 -25.67
N GLY A 41 -9.30 32.10 -26.28
CA GLY A 41 -10.40 31.92 -27.22
C GLY A 41 -9.92 31.04 -28.38
N ALA A 42 -10.53 29.87 -28.63
CA ALA A 42 -10.49 29.18 -29.92
C ALA A 42 -11.55 28.08 -29.99
N VAL A 43 -12.49 28.28 -30.90
CA VAL A 43 -13.46 27.31 -31.39
C VAL A 43 -12.75 26.42 -32.40
N GLY A 44 -12.82 25.09 -32.22
CA GLY A 44 -12.31 24.09 -33.17
C GLY A 44 -13.41 23.10 -33.52
N LEU A 45 -13.96 23.24 -34.72
CA LEU A 45 -15.01 22.41 -35.31
C LEU A 45 -14.37 21.27 -36.14
N SER A 46 -14.89 20.05 -35.94
CA SER A 46 -14.93 18.90 -36.87
C SER A 46 -13.66 18.10 -37.17
N ALA A 47 -13.72 16.78 -36.92
CA ALA A 47 -13.77 15.77 -37.98
C ALA A 47 -14.15 14.40 -37.39
N LEU A 48 -15.41 13.98 -37.60
CA LEU A 48 -15.80 12.58 -37.52
C LEU A 48 -15.10 11.85 -38.68
N VAL A 49 -14.19 10.94 -38.36
CA VAL A 49 -13.81 9.86 -39.28
C VAL A 49 -14.35 8.57 -38.67
N ALA A 50 -15.47 8.11 -39.22
CA ALA A 50 -15.97 6.77 -38.98
C ALA A 50 -15.04 5.78 -39.68
N THR A 51 -14.10 5.18 -38.94
CA THR A 51 -13.44 3.95 -39.39
C THR A 51 -14.30 2.77 -38.95
N THR A 52 -14.72 2.00 -39.95
CA THR A 52 -15.50 0.77 -39.85
C THR A 52 -14.80 -0.26 -38.98
N SER A 53 -15.51 -0.71 -37.94
CA SER A 53 -15.16 -1.85 -37.09
C SER A 53 -15.12 -3.15 -37.89
N GLY A 54 -13.92 -3.71 -38.08
CA GLY A 54 -13.71 -5.08 -38.55
C GLY A 54 -12.83 -5.84 -37.56
N THR A 55 -13.46 -6.66 -36.73
CA THR A 55 -12.83 -7.84 -36.08
C THR A 55 -11.77 -7.59 -34.98
N ALA A 56 -12.09 -6.80 -33.96
CA ALA A 56 -11.28 -6.70 -32.73
C ALA A 56 -11.84 -7.50 -31.52
N ALA A 57 -12.92 -8.26 -31.69
CA ALA A 57 -13.61 -8.91 -30.57
C ALA A 57 -12.85 -10.11 -29.96
N ALA A 58 -11.87 -10.71 -30.65
CA ALA A 58 -11.23 -11.96 -30.20
C ALA A 58 -10.01 -11.77 -29.26
N PHE A 59 -9.51 -10.53 -29.08
CA PHE A 59 -8.38 -10.26 -28.17
C PHE A 59 -8.80 -9.56 -26.86
N THR A 60 -10.01 -9.01 -26.80
CA THR A 60 -10.52 -8.30 -25.61
C THR A 60 -10.83 -9.24 -24.45
N ASP A 61 -11.31 -10.46 -24.74
CA ASP A 61 -11.65 -11.44 -23.68
C ASP A 61 -10.42 -12.02 -22.96
N THR A 62 -9.23 -11.96 -23.56
CA THR A 62 -7.99 -12.36 -22.87
C THR A 62 -7.44 -11.22 -21.99
N ALA A 63 -7.76 -9.97 -22.29
CA ALA A 63 -7.35 -8.82 -21.49
C ALA A 63 -8.15 -8.71 -20.19
N SER A 64 -9.47 -8.95 -20.22
CA SER A 64 -10.32 -8.92 -19.02
C SER A 64 -10.02 -10.04 -18.01
N ALA A 65 -9.49 -11.18 -18.47
CA ALA A 65 -9.02 -12.24 -17.58
C ALA A 65 -7.69 -11.86 -16.87
N ALA A 66 -6.83 -11.08 -17.53
CA ALA A 66 -5.59 -10.58 -16.95
C ALA A 66 -5.82 -9.41 -15.96
N SER A 67 -6.91 -8.64 -16.10
CA SER A 67 -7.26 -7.58 -15.14
C SER A 67 -7.64 -8.08 -13.74
N SER A 68 -7.78 -9.41 -13.58
CA SER A 68 -7.98 -10.07 -12.28
C SER A 68 -6.68 -10.53 -11.63
N PHE A 69 -5.51 -10.09 -12.12
CA PHE A 69 -4.35 -9.87 -11.26
C PHE A 69 -4.75 -8.82 -10.23
N GLY A 70 -5.49 -9.25 -9.21
CA GLY A 70 -5.86 -8.40 -8.09
C GLY A 70 -4.61 -7.67 -7.64
N ALA A 71 -4.77 -6.41 -7.26
CA ALA A 71 -3.77 -5.52 -6.67
C ALA A 71 -3.19 -6.04 -5.32
N ILE A 72 -3.02 -7.35 -5.19
CA ILE A 72 -2.64 -8.13 -4.02
C ILE A 72 -1.35 -8.93 -4.25
N SER A 73 -0.71 -8.87 -5.42
CA SER A 73 0.66 -9.39 -5.52
C SER A 73 1.59 -8.39 -4.87
N ASN A 74 1.84 -8.57 -3.57
CA ASN A 74 2.84 -7.80 -2.86
C ASN A 74 4.20 -8.10 -3.51
N PHE A 75 4.66 -7.21 -4.39
CA PHE A 75 5.91 -7.34 -5.14
C PHE A 75 7.12 -7.53 -4.19
N TYR A 76 6.94 -7.12 -2.93
CA TYR A 76 7.86 -7.31 -1.83
C TYR A 76 7.23 -8.22 -0.76
N PRO A 77 7.24 -9.56 -0.94
CA PRO A 77 6.67 -10.47 0.03
C PRO A 77 7.42 -10.33 1.36
N THR A 78 6.66 -10.27 2.45
CA THR A 78 7.14 -10.00 3.82
C THR A 78 6.82 -11.16 4.75
N PRO A 79 7.32 -12.39 4.48
CA PRO A 79 6.96 -13.56 5.28
C PRO A 79 7.36 -13.38 6.75
N VAL A 80 6.54 -13.89 7.66
CA VAL A 80 6.88 -13.89 9.09
C VAL A 80 8.01 -14.88 9.35
N VAL A 81 8.96 -14.53 10.23
CA VAL A 81 10.04 -15.45 10.64
C VAL A 81 9.47 -16.75 11.19
N LYS A 82 10.17 -17.86 10.95
CA LYS A 82 9.63 -19.20 11.25
C LYS A 82 9.65 -19.54 12.73
N ASP A 83 10.76 -19.24 13.40
CA ASP A 83 11.01 -19.61 14.79
C ASP A 83 11.71 -18.47 15.52
N THR A 84 11.40 -18.31 16.81
CA THR A 84 12.05 -17.33 17.68
C THR A 84 12.51 -17.99 18.97
N SER A 85 13.58 -17.48 19.57
CA SER A 85 14.09 -17.94 20.86
C SER A 85 14.45 -16.75 21.76
N CYS A 86 14.36 -16.95 23.07
CA CYS A 86 14.73 -15.94 24.06
C CYS A 86 15.70 -16.55 25.07
N LYS A 87 16.80 -15.85 25.33
CA LYS A 87 17.71 -16.15 26.44
C LYS A 87 18.00 -14.91 27.27
N THR A 88 18.00 -15.07 28.59
CA THR A 88 18.49 -14.02 29.50
C THR A 88 20.02 -13.99 29.42
N VAL A 89 20.60 -12.83 29.13
CA VAL A 89 22.04 -12.60 29.07
C VAL A 89 22.39 -11.51 30.08
N GLY A 90 23.59 -11.54 30.65
CA GLY A 90 23.99 -10.54 31.64
C GLY A 90 24.66 -11.16 32.85
N GLY A 91 24.82 -10.34 33.90
CA GLY A 91 25.44 -10.74 35.16
C GLY A 91 24.56 -10.38 36.35
N TRP A 92 25.02 -10.70 37.56
CA TRP A 92 24.26 -10.58 38.83
C TRP A 92 23.31 -9.37 38.90
N LEU A 93 23.77 -8.17 38.54
CA LEU A 93 23.05 -6.91 38.76
C LEU A 93 22.34 -6.32 37.52
N ALA A 94 22.60 -6.89 36.34
CA ALA A 94 22.07 -6.44 35.06
C ALA A 94 21.87 -7.65 34.15
N ASP A 95 20.60 -8.05 34.02
CA ASP A 95 20.15 -9.10 33.11
C ASP A 95 19.32 -8.43 32.01
N ASP A 96 19.60 -8.78 30.76
CA ASP A 96 18.81 -8.38 29.59
C ASP A 96 18.22 -9.60 28.89
N ALA A 97 17.06 -9.43 28.27
CA ALA A 97 16.48 -10.47 27.43
C ALA A 97 17.01 -10.33 25.99
N LYS A 98 17.75 -11.34 25.53
CA LYS A 98 18.18 -11.42 24.13
C LYS A 98 17.25 -12.34 23.35
N VAL A 99 16.48 -11.75 22.44
CA VAL A 99 15.61 -12.44 21.49
C VAL A 99 16.37 -12.68 20.20
N SER A 100 16.30 -13.89 19.64
CA SER A 100 16.95 -14.28 18.39
C SER A 100 15.97 -15.03 17.48
N TRP A 101 16.14 -14.92 16.17
CA TRP A 101 15.29 -15.56 15.16
C TRP A 101 16.12 -16.06 13.99
N ASP A 102 15.55 -16.94 13.18
CA ASP A 102 16.22 -17.41 11.97
C ASP A 102 16.14 -16.37 10.85
N SER A 103 17.22 -16.23 10.08
CA SER A 103 17.20 -15.39 8.88
C SER A 103 16.30 -16.03 7.83
N LEU A 104 15.49 -15.21 7.16
CA LEU A 104 14.72 -15.59 5.98
C LEU A 104 15.59 -15.64 4.71
N GLY A 105 16.87 -15.26 4.81
CA GLY A 105 17.79 -15.24 3.67
C GLY A 105 17.54 -14.04 2.78
N LYS A 106 17.39 -14.31 1.48
CA LYS A 106 17.26 -13.28 0.44
C LYS A 106 15.82 -13.15 -0.05
N THR A 107 15.45 -11.93 -0.39
CA THR A 107 14.22 -11.59 -1.10
C THR A 107 14.26 -12.16 -2.52
N PRO A 108 13.12 -12.24 -3.23
CA PRO A 108 13.09 -12.61 -4.65
C PRO A 108 13.95 -11.73 -5.55
N MET A 109 14.26 -10.49 -5.13
CA MET A 109 15.13 -9.57 -5.85
C MET A 109 16.62 -9.77 -5.56
N GLY A 110 16.97 -10.68 -4.66
CA GLY A 110 18.36 -11.03 -4.32
C GLY A 110 18.97 -10.23 -3.17
N ASP A 111 18.24 -9.27 -2.60
CA ASP A 111 18.61 -8.51 -1.40
C ASP A 111 18.37 -9.32 -0.12
N ASP A 112 19.08 -9.02 0.97
CA ASP A 112 18.82 -9.69 2.25
C ASP A 112 17.54 -9.14 2.90
N TYR A 113 16.74 -10.02 3.51
CA TYR A 113 15.60 -9.59 4.31
C TYR A 113 16.06 -8.73 5.51
N THR A 114 15.33 -7.65 5.76
CA THR A 114 15.55 -6.80 6.93
C THR A 114 14.43 -6.96 7.96
N TYR A 115 14.68 -6.54 9.21
CA TYR A 115 13.76 -6.75 10.30
C TYR A 115 13.53 -5.47 11.09
N GLU A 116 12.29 -5.26 11.52
CA GLU A 116 11.92 -4.27 12.53
C GLU A 116 11.45 -4.98 13.80
N VAL A 117 12.06 -4.59 14.92
CA VAL A 117 11.66 -5.05 16.25
C VAL A 117 10.78 -4.01 16.92
N VAL A 118 9.63 -4.46 17.42
CA VAL A 118 8.69 -3.65 18.21
C VAL A 118 8.55 -4.28 19.59
N VAL A 119 8.90 -3.53 20.64
CA VAL A 119 8.70 -3.95 22.03
C VAL A 119 7.41 -3.32 22.54
N ARG A 120 6.40 -4.15 22.77
CA ARG A 120 5.05 -3.72 23.15
C ARG A 120 4.70 -4.20 24.56
N ARG A 121 4.09 -3.33 25.37
CA ARG A 121 3.61 -3.71 26.70
C ARG A 121 2.34 -4.55 26.59
N ASP A 122 2.30 -5.69 27.26
CA ASP A 122 1.20 -6.65 27.16
C ASP A 122 -0.12 -6.09 27.72
N SER A 123 -0.06 -5.29 28.78
CA SER A 123 -1.26 -4.84 29.51
C SER A 123 -2.13 -3.85 28.73
N ASN A 124 -1.55 -3.09 27.79
CA ASN A 124 -2.26 -2.01 27.10
C ASN A 124 -1.84 -1.81 25.64
N GLY A 125 -0.91 -2.62 25.12
CA GLY A 125 -0.46 -2.52 23.75
C GLY A 125 0.44 -1.32 23.44
N ASN A 126 0.88 -0.54 24.44
CA ASN A 126 1.75 0.61 24.21
C ASN A 126 3.12 0.17 23.68
N VAL A 127 3.57 0.78 22.59
CA VAL A 127 4.91 0.55 22.04
C VAL A 127 5.94 1.30 22.88
N LYS A 128 6.87 0.56 23.49
CA LYS A 128 7.99 1.11 24.27
C LYS A 128 9.20 1.39 23.38
N THR A 129 9.48 0.51 22.43
CA THR A 129 10.61 0.64 21.52
C THR A 129 10.20 0.14 20.14
N ARG A 130 10.63 0.86 19.11
CA ARG A 130 10.57 0.44 17.72
C ARG A 130 11.93 0.67 17.11
N LYS A 131 12.53 -0.37 16.52
CA LYS A 131 13.88 -0.28 15.97
C LYS A 131 14.01 -1.16 14.74
N ASN A 132 14.40 -0.56 13.61
CA ASN A 132 14.90 -1.31 12.47
C ASN A 132 16.30 -1.84 12.81
N VAL A 133 16.47 -3.16 12.73
CA VAL A 133 17.73 -3.84 13.04
C VAL A 133 18.49 -4.29 11.79
N GLY A 134 18.00 -3.93 10.59
CA GLY A 134 18.57 -4.35 9.31
C GLY A 134 18.50 -5.87 9.18
N THR A 135 19.60 -6.49 8.74
CA THR A 135 19.72 -7.95 8.55
C THR A 135 20.07 -8.71 9.83
N LYS A 136 20.16 -8.03 10.98
CA LYS A 136 20.51 -8.69 12.26
C LYS A 136 19.38 -9.64 12.68
N THR A 137 19.77 -10.81 13.17
CA THR A 137 18.87 -11.89 13.62
C THR A 137 18.76 -11.99 15.15
N SER A 138 19.15 -10.92 15.86
CA SER A 138 18.96 -10.84 17.31
C SER A 138 18.84 -9.42 17.81
N TYR A 139 18.12 -9.26 18.92
CA TYR A 139 17.89 -8.01 19.61
C TYR A 139 17.93 -8.20 21.12
N THR A 140 18.67 -7.34 21.82
CA THR A 140 18.71 -7.30 23.27
C THR A 140 17.75 -6.21 23.74
N ALA A 141 16.72 -6.60 24.49
CA ALA A 141 15.70 -5.69 25.00
C ALA A 141 16.14 -5.09 26.34
N ASP A 142 16.39 -3.78 26.35
CA ASP A 142 16.54 -2.95 27.53
C ASP A 142 15.28 -2.08 27.67
N ILE A 143 14.41 -2.44 28.61
CA ILE A 143 13.08 -1.88 28.73
C ILE A 143 13.04 -0.74 29.76
N ASN A 144 13.98 -0.72 30.72
CA ASN A 144 14.03 0.25 31.82
C ASN A 144 12.65 0.53 32.44
N ASP A 145 12.02 -0.53 32.97
CA ASP A 145 10.70 -0.52 33.62
C ASP A 145 10.68 -1.56 34.75
N THR A 146 9.63 -1.63 35.56
CA THR A 146 9.59 -2.52 36.75
C THR A 146 8.24 -3.20 36.93
N GLY A 147 8.27 -4.53 37.08
CA GLY A 147 7.10 -5.36 37.30
C GLY A 147 6.11 -5.33 36.14
N ARG A 148 6.62 -5.40 34.90
CA ARG A 148 5.82 -5.30 33.67
C ARG A 148 6.24 -6.36 32.65
N ASP A 149 5.24 -6.87 31.94
CA ASP A 149 5.43 -7.83 30.86
C ASP A 149 5.32 -7.14 29.50
N TYR A 150 6.15 -7.62 28.58
CA TYR A 150 6.28 -7.10 27.23
C TYR A 150 6.36 -8.24 26.24
N THR A 151 5.92 -7.97 25.01
CA THR A 151 6.16 -8.82 23.85
C THR A 151 7.15 -8.12 22.93
N VAL A 152 8.20 -8.85 22.53
CA VAL A 152 9.14 -8.42 21.49
C VAL A 152 8.63 -9.01 20.17
N GLU A 153 8.04 -8.17 19.33
CA GLU A 153 7.48 -8.50 18.01
C GLU A 153 8.58 -8.34 16.94
N ILE A 154 8.81 -9.37 16.13
CA ILE A 154 9.72 -9.33 14.98
C ILE A 154 8.88 -9.25 13.71
N HIS A 155 9.04 -8.15 12.99
CA HIS A 155 8.42 -7.95 11.69
C HIS A 155 9.47 -8.00 10.59
N THR A 156 9.11 -8.57 9.45
CA THR A 156 9.94 -8.59 8.25
C THR A 156 9.70 -7.31 7.46
N VAL A 157 10.78 -6.71 6.94
CA VAL A 157 10.74 -5.49 6.12
C VAL A 157 11.45 -5.79 4.80
N ASN A 158 10.75 -5.51 3.70
CA ASN A 158 11.23 -5.71 2.34
C ASN A 158 10.84 -4.48 1.50
N GLY A 159 11.83 -3.66 1.14
CA GLY A 159 11.59 -2.37 0.47
C GLY A 159 10.68 -1.45 1.30
N PRO A 160 9.61 -0.88 0.70
CA PRO A 160 8.66 -0.03 1.42
C PRO A 160 7.69 -0.83 2.31
N ASN A 161 7.66 -2.17 2.17
CA ASN A 161 6.65 -3.00 2.80
C ASN A 161 7.14 -3.62 4.10
N LYS A 162 6.24 -3.67 5.07
CA LYS A 162 6.44 -4.29 6.39
C LYS A 162 5.35 -5.34 6.61
N SER A 163 5.73 -6.49 7.16
CA SER A 163 4.77 -7.55 7.52
C SER A 163 3.75 -7.04 8.54
N THR A 164 2.46 -7.32 8.30
CA THR A 164 1.39 -7.04 9.28
C THR A 164 1.39 -8.06 10.41
N GLY A 165 1.66 -9.32 10.09
CA GLY A 165 1.96 -10.39 11.03
C GLY A 165 3.37 -10.29 11.60
N TRP A 166 3.59 -11.05 12.68
CA TRP A 166 4.83 -11.06 13.43
C TRP A 166 4.98 -12.36 14.23
N ARG A 167 6.21 -12.65 14.63
CA ARG A 167 6.52 -13.69 15.60
C ARG A 167 7.44 -13.11 16.67
N GLY A 168 7.33 -13.58 17.90
CA GLY A 168 7.95 -12.89 19.02
C GLY A 168 8.02 -13.69 20.30
N GLN A 169 8.60 -13.07 21.33
CA GLN A 169 8.81 -13.69 22.64
C GLN A 169 8.32 -12.75 23.74
N ARG A 170 7.75 -13.33 24.81
CA ARG A 170 7.42 -12.56 26.01
C ARG A 170 8.67 -12.38 26.89
N VAL A 171 8.84 -11.16 27.37
CA VAL A 171 9.91 -10.75 28.27
C VAL A 171 9.31 -10.00 29.45
N GLN A 172 9.94 -10.13 30.61
CA GLN A 172 9.51 -9.49 31.84
C GLN A 172 10.58 -8.53 32.34
N ALA A 173 10.22 -7.25 32.46
CA ALA A 173 11.04 -6.26 33.14
C ALA A 173 10.77 -6.39 34.65
N LYS A 174 11.60 -7.15 35.36
CA LYS A 174 11.47 -7.37 36.81
C LYS A 174 11.83 -6.12 37.61
N THR A 175 12.93 -5.47 37.23
CA THR A 175 13.38 -4.19 37.76
C THR A 175 13.90 -3.33 36.61
N VAL A 176 14.18 -2.06 36.88
CA VAL A 176 14.75 -1.12 35.90
C VAL A 176 16.03 -1.60 35.20
N THR A 177 16.79 -2.53 35.79
CA THR A 177 18.04 -3.09 35.22
C THR A 177 17.95 -4.59 34.92
N ILE A 178 16.79 -5.22 35.13
CA ILE A 178 16.65 -6.68 35.01
C ILE A 178 15.45 -6.98 34.10
N THR A 179 15.74 -7.29 32.86
CA THR A 179 14.79 -7.84 31.88
C THR A 179 15.10 -9.31 31.64
N LYS A 180 14.13 -10.19 31.88
CA LYS A 180 14.29 -11.65 31.71
C LYS A 180 13.39 -12.17 30.62
N CYS A 181 13.82 -13.25 29.97
CA CYS A 181 12.93 -14.06 29.15
C CYS A 181 11.91 -14.77 30.06
N ASP A 182 10.63 -14.58 29.77
CA ASP A 182 9.54 -15.28 30.46
C ASP A 182 9.10 -16.54 29.70
N GLY A 183 9.64 -16.74 28.49
CA GLY A 183 9.19 -17.77 27.56
C GLY A 183 7.91 -17.35 26.86
N GLY A 184 7.20 -18.30 26.25
CA GLY A 184 5.93 -18.02 25.58
C GLY A 184 6.12 -17.29 24.24
N GLU A 185 6.51 -18.08 23.24
CA GLU A 185 6.47 -17.63 21.86
C GLU A 185 5.05 -17.17 21.48
N ARG A 186 4.96 -16.05 20.79
CA ARG A 186 3.71 -15.53 20.25
C ARG A 186 3.84 -15.37 18.74
N TYR A 187 2.74 -15.61 18.06
CA TYR A 187 2.68 -15.59 16.62
C TYR A 187 1.35 -14.99 16.16
N VAL A 188 1.45 -14.07 15.21
CA VAL A 188 0.33 -13.53 14.45
C VAL A 188 0.67 -13.73 12.98
N ALA A 189 -0.15 -14.52 12.29
CA ALA A 189 0.04 -14.77 10.88
C ALA A 189 -0.20 -13.51 10.05
N ASN A 190 0.59 -13.36 8.99
CA ASN A 190 0.24 -12.44 7.91
C ASN A 190 -1.07 -12.89 7.23
N PRO A 191 -1.83 -11.96 6.64
CA PRO A 191 -2.94 -12.30 5.75
C PRO A 191 -2.43 -13.10 4.54
N PRO A 192 -3.30 -13.91 3.89
CA PRO A 192 -2.88 -14.82 2.82
C PRO A 192 -2.12 -14.17 1.66
N GLY A 193 -2.35 -12.90 1.35
CA GLY A 193 -1.67 -12.18 0.25
C GLY A 193 -0.26 -11.67 0.55
N GLU A 194 0.14 -11.53 1.83
CA GLU A 194 1.46 -10.97 2.17
C GLU A 194 2.60 -11.99 2.13
N ASN A 195 2.28 -13.28 2.24
CA ASN A 195 3.27 -14.36 2.29
C ASN A 195 3.63 -14.93 0.92
N VAL A 196 2.82 -14.66 -0.11
CA VAL A 196 2.90 -15.40 -1.36
C VAL A 196 4.00 -14.81 -2.24
N GLN A 197 5.10 -15.57 -2.37
CA GLN A 197 6.08 -15.41 -3.43
C GLN A 197 5.56 -16.11 -4.69
N THR A 198 4.52 -15.58 -5.35
CA THR A 198 4.16 -16.05 -6.70
C THR A 198 5.10 -15.43 -7.72
N VAL A 199 6.38 -15.79 -7.63
CA VAL A 199 7.34 -15.63 -8.74
C VAL A 199 7.66 -17.02 -9.27
N THR A 200 6.62 -17.73 -9.69
CA THR A 200 6.74 -18.83 -10.67
C THR A 200 6.23 -18.37 -12.03
N GLN A 201 6.10 -17.05 -12.24
CA GLN A 201 6.17 -16.54 -13.60
C GLN A 201 7.64 -16.56 -13.99
N ASP A 202 7.97 -17.52 -14.84
CA ASP A 202 9.15 -17.56 -15.68
C ASP A 202 9.18 -16.26 -16.49
N PHE A 203 9.58 -15.15 -15.86
CA PHE A 203 10.08 -13.96 -16.53
C PHE A 203 11.44 -14.31 -17.16
N SER A 204 11.48 -15.41 -17.92
CA SER A 204 12.37 -15.53 -19.06
C SER A 204 12.20 -14.23 -19.83
N SER A 205 13.28 -13.48 -19.87
CA SER A 205 13.52 -12.20 -20.51
C SER A 205 13.27 -12.19 -22.02
N LYS A 206 12.22 -12.86 -22.49
CA LYS A 206 11.52 -12.52 -23.73
C LYS A 206 10.93 -11.13 -23.52
N SER A 207 11.82 -10.15 -23.66
CA SER A 207 11.59 -8.91 -24.36
C SER A 207 10.14 -8.83 -24.80
N MET A 208 9.32 -8.11 -24.04
CA MET A 208 8.19 -7.42 -24.64
C MET A 208 8.83 -6.40 -25.60
N SER A 209 9.21 -6.92 -26.77
CA SER A 209 9.52 -6.12 -27.93
C SER A 209 8.20 -5.47 -28.26
N MET A 210 7.96 -4.31 -27.67
CA MET A 210 7.00 -3.33 -28.16
C MET A 210 7.29 -3.24 -29.64
N ALA A 211 6.44 -3.88 -30.45
CA ALA A 211 6.44 -3.68 -31.87
C ALA A 211 6.19 -2.18 -32.04
N SER A 212 7.27 -1.43 -32.22
CA SER A 212 7.20 -0.05 -32.66
C SER A 212 6.32 -0.08 -33.89
N ALA A 213 5.12 0.49 -33.76
CA ALA A 213 4.24 0.73 -34.88
C ALA A 213 5.01 1.65 -35.83
N GLY A 214 5.75 1.04 -36.75
CA GLY A 214 6.32 1.73 -37.88
C GLY A 214 5.16 2.35 -38.62
N LEU A 215 5.07 3.67 -38.55
CA LEU A 215 4.30 4.49 -39.47
C LEU A 215 4.79 4.15 -40.88
N ALA A 216 4.14 3.18 -41.52
CA ALA A 216 4.28 2.94 -42.94
C ALA A 216 3.70 4.18 -43.62
N ALA A 217 4.58 4.95 -44.26
CA ALA A 217 4.20 6.00 -45.17
C ALA A 217 3.39 5.38 -46.31
N ASP A 218 2.14 5.79 -46.43
CA ASP A 218 1.23 5.39 -47.49
C ASP A 218 1.67 6.07 -48.79
N GLU A 219 2.18 5.29 -49.74
CA GLU A 219 2.24 5.67 -51.15
C GLU A 219 0.89 5.36 -51.80
N PRO A 220 0.33 6.27 -52.62
CA PRO A 220 -0.92 5.99 -53.32
C PRO A 220 -0.69 4.98 -54.45
N VAL A 221 -1.21 3.76 -54.28
CA VAL A 221 -1.38 2.80 -55.38
C VAL A 221 -2.84 2.83 -55.82
N ASP A 222 -3.02 3.37 -57.02
CA ASP A 222 -4.23 3.32 -57.82
C ASP A 222 -4.28 1.93 -58.48
N GLU A 223 -5.21 1.06 -58.10
CA GLU A 223 -5.88 0.13 -59.04
C GLU A 223 -6.94 -0.80 -58.41
N GLN A 224 -8.08 -0.78 -59.08
CA GLN A 224 -8.94 -1.90 -59.48
C GLN A 224 -9.90 -2.54 -58.46
N ILE A 225 -11.19 -2.36 -58.80
CA ILE A 225 -12.40 -2.87 -58.17
C ILE A 225 -12.57 -4.34 -58.58
N ASP A 226 -12.65 -5.24 -57.59
CA ASP A 226 -13.34 -6.52 -57.74
C ASP A 226 -14.34 -6.68 -56.59
N GLU A 227 -15.61 -6.90 -56.95
CA GLU A 227 -16.74 -7.10 -56.05
C GLU A 227 -16.62 -8.44 -55.28
N PRO A 228 -16.75 -8.47 -53.94
CA PRO A 228 -17.00 -9.71 -53.23
C PRO A 228 -18.50 -9.98 -53.10
N THR A 229 -18.88 -11.21 -53.44
CA THR A 229 -20.23 -11.76 -53.35
C THR A 229 -20.59 -12.10 -51.89
N THR A 230 -21.80 -11.72 -51.51
CA THR A 230 -22.45 -11.94 -50.21
C THR A 230 -22.80 -13.41 -49.98
N GLU A 231 -22.37 -13.98 -48.84
CA GLU A 231 -23.05 -15.12 -48.20
C GLU A 231 -23.43 -14.76 -46.77
N ALA A 232 -24.69 -15.01 -46.42
CA ALA A 232 -25.27 -14.77 -45.10
C ALA A 232 -24.99 -15.98 -44.18
N PRO A 233 -24.60 -15.77 -42.91
CA PRO A 233 -24.56 -16.87 -41.95
C PRO A 233 -25.95 -17.12 -41.34
N ASP A 234 -26.26 -18.40 -41.22
CA ASP A 234 -27.46 -18.97 -40.62
C ASP A 234 -27.43 -18.82 -39.08
N THR A 235 -28.56 -18.42 -38.51
CA THR A 235 -28.73 -18.20 -37.07
C THR A 235 -29.08 -19.52 -36.38
N THR A 236 -28.28 -19.96 -35.42
CA THR A 236 -28.63 -21.09 -34.53
C THR A 236 -28.90 -20.55 -33.12
N GLU A 237 -30.13 -20.72 -32.65
CA GLU A 237 -30.54 -20.46 -31.26
C GLU A 237 -29.87 -21.46 -30.30
N ALA A 238 -29.32 -20.96 -29.19
CA ALA A 238 -28.91 -21.77 -28.05
C ALA A 238 -29.61 -21.29 -26.78
N THR A 239 -30.08 -22.30 -26.05
CA THR A 239 -30.97 -22.30 -24.90
C THR A 239 -30.40 -21.60 -23.66
N ASP A 240 -31.32 -20.94 -22.96
CA ASP A 240 -31.24 -20.36 -21.62
C ASP A 240 -30.84 -21.42 -20.56
N ASP A 241 -29.77 -21.17 -19.80
CA ASP A 241 -29.49 -21.89 -18.56
C ASP A 241 -28.98 -20.91 -17.50
N SER A 242 -29.89 -20.59 -16.59
CA SER A 242 -29.71 -19.69 -15.45
C SER A 242 -28.92 -20.40 -14.36
N VAL A 243 -27.74 -19.87 -14.00
CA VAL A 243 -27.01 -20.28 -12.80
C VAL A 243 -26.80 -19.09 -11.88
N ASP A 244 -27.55 -19.15 -10.78
CA ASP A 244 -27.48 -18.33 -9.57
C ASP A 244 -26.04 -18.29 -9.02
N THR A 245 -25.42 -17.09 -9.02
CA THR A 245 -24.11 -16.87 -8.42
C THR A 245 -24.28 -15.94 -7.22
N GLY A 246 -24.19 -16.54 -6.04
CA GLY A 246 -24.43 -15.91 -4.75
C GLY A 246 -23.54 -14.68 -4.50
N SER A 247 -24.22 -13.60 -4.13
CA SER A 247 -23.69 -12.40 -3.50
C SER A 247 -22.86 -12.75 -2.25
N GLY A 248 -21.58 -12.37 -2.27
CA GLY A 248 -20.63 -12.67 -1.20
C GLY A 248 -19.73 -11.49 -0.84
N GLY A 249 -20.21 -10.64 0.07
CA GLY A 249 -19.39 -10.03 1.13
C GLY A 249 -18.59 -8.77 0.76
N GLY A 250 -19.23 -7.61 0.85
CA GLY A 250 -18.54 -6.33 0.95
C GLY A 250 -17.70 -6.23 2.23
N SER A 251 -16.46 -5.76 2.08
CA SER A 251 -15.61 -5.35 3.21
C SER A 251 -15.49 -3.83 3.21
N SER A 252 -16.46 -3.17 3.85
CA SER A 252 -16.34 -1.80 4.33
C SER A 252 -15.62 -1.82 5.67
N SER A 253 -14.46 -1.16 5.76
CA SER A 253 -13.79 -0.90 7.04
C SER A 253 -13.44 0.57 7.15
N ALA A 254 -14.34 1.31 7.80
CA ALA A 254 -14.12 2.66 8.27
C ALA A 254 -13.10 2.69 9.44
N GLY A 255 -12.28 3.75 9.48
CA GLY A 255 -11.61 4.19 10.70
C GLY A 255 -10.25 3.56 11.01
N GLY A 256 -9.20 3.99 10.31
CA GLY A 256 -7.82 3.66 10.67
C GLY A 256 -6.80 3.98 9.58
N GLY A 257 -6.62 5.28 9.30
CA GLY A 257 -5.71 5.92 8.32
C GLY A 257 -4.55 5.08 7.78
N SER A 258 -4.88 4.10 6.96
CA SER A 258 -3.94 3.30 6.18
C SER A 258 -4.08 3.81 4.77
N ALA A 259 -2.99 4.33 4.22
CA ALA A 259 -3.00 4.80 2.85
C ALA A 259 -3.35 3.62 1.94
N ILE A 260 -4.45 3.73 1.19
CA ILE A 260 -4.77 2.74 0.16
C ILE A 260 -3.79 3.01 -0.98
N VAL A 261 -2.89 2.06 -1.22
CA VAL A 261 -1.90 2.13 -2.30
C VAL A 261 -2.36 1.20 -3.41
N ASN A 262 -2.62 1.76 -4.59
CA ASN A 262 -3.04 0.99 -5.77
C ASN A 262 -2.15 1.33 -6.97
N MET A 263 -1.85 0.34 -7.80
CA MET A 263 -0.94 0.46 -8.95
C MET A 263 -1.71 0.51 -10.25
N SER A 264 -1.26 1.31 -11.21
CA SER A 264 -1.91 1.42 -12.53
C SER A 264 -1.69 0.17 -13.37
N ALA A 265 -2.48 0.02 -14.45
CA ALA A 265 -2.38 -1.13 -15.35
C ALA A 265 -0.99 -1.29 -16.00
N SER A 266 -0.29 -0.19 -16.27
CA SER A 266 1.08 -0.24 -16.81
C SER A 266 2.15 -0.59 -15.77
N GLY A 267 1.82 -0.52 -14.48
CA GLY A 267 2.79 -0.66 -13.38
C GLY A 267 3.67 0.58 -13.14
N ASN A 268 3.53 1.64 -13.95
CA ASN A 268 4.39 2.81 -13.89
C ASN A 268 3.91 3.88 -12.89
N PHE A 269 2.66 3.76 -12.41
CA PHE A 269 2.08 4.75 -11.49
C PHE A 269 1.49 4.08 -10.26
N VAL A 270 1.62 4.77 -9.14
CA VAL A 270 1.08 4.35 -7.84
C VAL A 270 0.26 5.50 -7.27
N ALA A 271 -1.01 5.24 -6.99
CA ALA A 271 -1.90 6.17 -6.31
C ALA A 271 -1.96 5.81 -4.81
N ALA A 272 -1.79 6.80 -3.95
CA ALA A 272 -1.94 6.68 -2.52
C ALA A 272 -2.99 7.69 -2.03
N VAL A 273 -4.04 7.20 -1.36
CA VAL A 273 -5.05 8.06 -0.72
C VAL A 273 -4.82 8.09 0.77
N THR A 274 -4.60 9.27 1.32
CA THR A 274 -4.63 9.56 2.75
C THR A 274 -5.99 10.18 3.11
N SER A 275 -6.22 10.52 4.39
CA SER A 275 -7.49 11.09 4.85
C SER A 275 -7.92 12.39 4.16
N SER A 276 -7.06 13.07 3.40
CA SER A 276 -7.46 14.32 2.73
C SER A 276 -6.69 14.59 1.43
N GLN A 277 -5.93 13.61 0.95
CA GLN A 277 -4.98 13.83 -0.13
C GLN A 277 -4.79 12.57 -0.96
N LEU A 278 -4.88 12.72 -2.27
CA LEU A 278 -4.53 11.73 -3.27
C LEU A 278 -3.19 12.13 -3.90
N VAL A 279 -2.20 11.25 -3.80
CA VAL A 279 -0.88 11.45 -4.39
C VAL A 279 -0.63 10.36 -5.44
N ILE A 280 -0.27 10.76 -6.65
CA ILE A 280 0.14 9.85 -7.72
C ILE A 280 1.66 9.98 -7.90
N THR A 281 2.35 8.85 -7.74
CA THR A 281 3.80 8.74 -7.89
C THR A 281 4.12 7.95 -9.15
N GLY A 282 5.02 8.47 -10.00
CA GLY A 282 5.49 7.77 -11.19
C GLY A 282 6.62 6.77 -10.90
N GLU A 283 7.08 6.07 -11.94
CA GLU A 283 8.09 5.01 -11.88
C GLU A 283 9.40 5.46 -11.21
N SER A 284 9.78 6.72 -11.39
CA SER A 284 10.99 7.30 -10.79
C SER A 284 10.88 7.57 -9.28
N GLY A 285 9.70 7.35 -8.68
CA GLY A 285 9.38 7.75 -7.31
C GLY A 285 9.03 9.24 -7.17
N SER A 286 8.97 9.99 -8.28
CA SER A 286 8.56 11.40 -8.25
C SER A 286 7.04 11.54 -8.24
N VAL A 287 6.52 12.49 -7.46
CA VAL A 287 5.10 12.85 -7.48
C VAL A 287 4.76 13.50 -8.82
N VAL A 288 3.84 12.91 -9.56
CA VAL A 288 3.35 13.44 -10.85
C VAL A 288 2.05 14.20 -10.69
N ALA A 289 1.27 13.88 -9.65
CA ALA A 289 0.00 14.53 -9.36
C ALA A 289 -0.30 14.53 -7.85
N ASP A 290 -0.94 15.59 -7.37
CA ASP A 290 -1.29 15.78 -5.95
C ASP A 290 -2.58 16.62 -5.86
N PHE A 291 -3.64 16.02 -5.28
CA PHE A 291 -4.94 16.66 -5.14
C PHE A 291 -5.48 16.51 -3.72
N ALA A 292 -6.19 17.54 -3.26
CA ALA A 292 -7.06 17.40 -2.10
C ALA A 292 -8.28 16.54 -2.47
N VAL A 293 -8.63 15.62 -1.57
CA VAL A 293 -9.83 14.77 -1.67
C VAL A 293 -10.54 14.73 -0.31
N GLY A 294 -11.83 14.40 -0.30
CA GLY A 294 -12.59 14.18 0.93
C GLY A 294 -12.10 12.98 1.75
N GLU A 295 -12.48 12.92 3.04
CA GLU A 295 -12.12 11.82 3.95
C GLU A 295 -12.65 10.45 3.49
N ASP A 296 -13.76 10.46 2.76
CA ASP A 296 -14.45 9.27 2.24
C ASP A 296 -14.15 9.03 0.76
N ALA A 297 -13.15 9.69 0.19
CA ALA A 297 -12.83 9.53 -1.22
C ALA A 297 -12.37 8.09 -1.53
N ALA A 298 -12.92 7.53 -2.60
CA ALA A 298 -12.56 6.21 -3.10
C ALA A 298 -11.88 6.35 -4.47
N VAL A 299 -10.84 5.55 -4.70
CA VAL A 299 -10.08 5.61 -5.97
C VAL A 299 -9.88 4.22 -6.54
N GLN A 300 -9.88 4.14 -7.86
CA GLN A 300 -9.69 2.89 -8.60
C GLN A 300 -9.03 3.17 -9.94
N TRP A 301 -7.92 2.48 -10.23
CA TRP A 301 -7.33 2.52 -11.56
C TRP A 301 -8.24 1.81 -12.56
N ALA A 302 -8.29 2.34 -13.78
CA ALA A 302 -8.83 1.65 -14.93
C ALA A 302 -8.04 0.35 -15.17
N ALA A 303 -8.73 -0.68 -15.67
CA ALA A 303 -8.18 -2.02 -15.78
C ALA A 303 -7.10 -2.15 -16.87
N ASP A 304 -7.13 -1.26 -17.86
CA ASP A 304 -6.40 -1.33 -19.11
C ASP A 304 -5.70 -0.01 -19.50
N SER A 305 -5.76 1.01 -18.63
CA SER A 305 -5.14 2.31 -18.88
C SER A 305 -4.52 2.91 -17.61
N ASP A 306 -3.71 3.95 -17.79
CA ASP A 306 -3.16 4.77 -16.71
C ASP A 306 -4.11 5.91 -16.32
N GLU A 307 -5.40 5.59 -16.23
CA GLU A 307 -6.44 6.49 -15.78
C GLU A 307 -6.96 6.04 -14.41
N LEU A 308 -7.06 6.99 -13.49
CA LEU A 308 -7.53 6.81 -12.13
C LEU A 308 -8.90 7.46 -12.01
N TRP A 309 -9.89 6.65 -11.66
CA TRP A 309 -11.22 7.10 -11.30
C TRP A 309 -11.25 7.46 -9.81
N VAL A 310 -11.80 8.63 -9.49
CA VAL A 310 -11.91 9.16 -8.12
C VAL A 310 -13.36 9.50 -7.87
N VAL A 311 -13.96 8.87 -6.86
CA VAL A 311 -15.28 9.26 -6.32
C VAL A 311 -15.03 10.03 -5.04
N ASP A 312 -15.44 11.30 -5.04
CA ASP A 312 -15.24 12.18 -3.89
C ASP A 312 -16.50 13.04 -3.70
N SER A 313 -17.11 12.92 -2.51
CA SER A 313 -18.30 13.71 -2.15
C SER A 313 -19.48 13.56 -3.13
N GLY A 314 -19.61 12.39 -3.76
CA GLY A 314 -20.65 12.08 -4.74
C GLY A 314 -20.36 12.57 -6.17
N GLU A 315 -19.21 13.21 -6.39
CA GLU A 315 -18.74 13.60 -7.72
C GLU A 315 -17.73 12.57 -8.25
N LEU A 316 -17.83 12.26 -9.54
CA LEU A 316 -16.92 11.35 -10.22
C LEU A 316 -15.88 12.17 -11.00
N PHE A 317 -14.61 11.80 -10.85
CA PHE A 317 -13.51 12.43 -11.56
C PHE A 317 -12.62 11.39 -12.23
N LEU A 318 -12.01 11.81 -13.34
CA LEU A 318 -10.98 11.06 -14.05
C LEU A 318 -9.66 11.83 -13.97
N VAL A 319 -8.58 11.12 -13.66
CA VAL A 319 -7.22 11.64 -13.57
C VAL A 319 -6.30 10.70 -14.35
N GLY A 320 -5.59 11.15 -15.38
CA GLY A 320 -4.71 10.25 -16.13
C GLY A 320 -3.59 10.94 -16.87
N ALA A 321 -2.61 10.17 -17.33
CA ALA A 321 -1.49 10.69 -18.11
C ALA A 321 -1.95 11.42 -19.39
N SER A 322 -3.01 10.92 -20.02
CA SER A 322 -3.65 11.48 -21.23
C SER A 322 -4.17 12.90 -21.01
N SER A 323 -4.66 13.21 -19.80
CA SER A 323 -5.14 14.54 -19.40
C SER A 323 -4.05 15.40 -18.77
N GLY A 324 -2.77 15.01 -18.86
CA GLY A 324 -1.69 15.72 -18.18
C GLY A 324 -1.74 15.62 -16.66
N TRP A 325 -2.40 14.58 -16.14
CA TRP A 325 -2.73 14.37 -14.74
C TRP A 325 -3.72 15.36 -14.14
N ASP A 326 -4.43 16.16 -14.94
CA ASP A 326 -5.45 17.06 -14.41
C ASP A 326 -6.74 16.32 -14.01
N LYS A 327 -7.29 16.69 -12.85
CA LYS A 327 -8.58 16.19 -12.34
C LYS A 327 -9.73 16.77 -13.17
N SER A 328 -10.41 15.90 -13.92
CA SER A 328 -11.55 16.27 -14.77
C SER A 328 -12.83 15.67 -14.22
N ALA A 329 -13.88 16.48 -14.04
CA ALA A 329 -15.19 15.97 -13.65
C ALA A 329 -15.81 15.16 -14.80
N VAL A 330 -16.37 14.00 -14.46
CA VAL A 330 -17.08 13.13 -15.40
C VAL A 330 -18.54 13.09 -14.98
N ASP A 331 -19.43 13.41 -15.91
CA ASP A 331 -20.86 13.19 -15.71
C ASP A 331 -21.16 11.70 -15.92
N PRO A 332 -21.58 10.96 -14.87
CA PRO A 332 -21.83 9.53 -14.93
C PRO A 332 -22.97 9.16 -15.88
N GLU A 333 -23.85 10.09 -16.25
CA GLU A 333 -24.91 9.85 -17.24
C GLU A 333 -24.42 10.02 -18.68
N SER A 334 -23.30 10.70 -18.89
CA SER A 334 -22.78 11.07 -20.21
C SER A 334 -21.77 10.08 -20.80
N VAL A 335 -21.21 9.21 -19.95
CA VAL A 335 -20.16 8.26 -20.32
C VAL A 335 -20.58 6.86 -19.88
N GLU A 336 -20.35 5.87 -20.74
CA GLU A 336 -20.50 4.47 -20.36
C GLU A 336 -19.43 4.12 -19.31
N LEU A 337 -19.85 4.11 -18.04
CA LEU A 337 -18.94 3.80 -16.94
C LEU A 337 -18.57 2.32 -16.98
N PRO A 338 -17.28 1.98 -16.80
CA PRO A 338 -16.91 0.60 -16.57
C PRO A 338 -17.68 0.03 -15.38
N VAL A 339 -18.13 -1.24 -15.48
CA VAL A 339 -18.99 -1.88 -14.48
C VAL A 339 -18.42 -1.77 -13.06
N PHE A 340 -17.10 -1.86 -12.90
CA PHE A 340 -16.42 -1.74 -11.61
C PHE A 340 -16.45 -0.32 -11.01
N ILE A 341 -16.65 0.72 -11.82
CA ILE A 341 -16.83 2.11 -11.37
C ILE A 341 -18.29 2.38 -10.98
N ALA A 342 -19.25 1.75 -11.67
CA ALA A 342 -20.66 1.87 -11.30
C ALA A 342 -20.91 1.42 -9.85
N ASP A 343 -20.24 0.35 -9.41
CA ASP A 343 -20.28 -0.13 -8.02
C ASP A 343 -19.65 0.85 -7.01
N LEU A 344 -18.74 1.71 -7.48
CA LEU A 344 -18.07 2.72 -6.65
C LEU A 344 -18.98 3.93 -6.42
N VAL A 345 -19.76 4.34 -7.42
CA VAL A 345 -20.66 5.50 -7.38
C VAL A 345 -21.93 5.22 -6.55
N GLN A 346 -22.35 3.95 -6.44
CA GLN A 346 -23.55 3.58 -5.69
C GLN A 346 -23.36 3.50 -4.16
N LYS A 347 -22.14 3.68 -3.65
CA LYS A 347 -21.84 3.63 -2.21
C LYS A 347 -21.84 5.02 -1.59
#